data_AF-A0A9D9G2Z9-F1
#
_entry.id   AF-A0A9D9G2Z9-F1
#
_cell.length_a   1.000
_cell.length_b   1.000
_cell.length_c   1.000
_cell.angle_alpha   90.00
_cell.angle_beta   90.00
_cell.angle_gamma   90.00
#
_symmetry.space_group_name_H-M   'P 1'
#
loop_
_entity.id
_entity.type
_entity.pdbx_description
1 polymer ?
#
loop_
_entity_poly.entity_id
_entity_poly.type
_entity_poly.pdbx_seq_one_letter_code
_entity_poly.pdbx_strand_id
1 'polypeptide(L)'
;MKLKLLPVFALALALCFSCSDDSNSDSFIDDNPGAVSQLISSISVVSAQDPSENRTITVSYDAANRVTSVTDGVETGVFAYENGDLANVQSGPDVFSVDELYEAPYDAFETGEVLTYNTDGNPVLLSFFETEFDWDTNMDVTVEYRAEIEYETQLNPYFFTIQAAGGIDIMDNVQFNFSANPNAPQLVQASALFPSKNIKKITYRELDGTVLAELSMDYVYNANNYPTSATATSTEFDDFDGDTTSIFSLTYTYLQ
;
A
#
# COMPACT_ATOMS: atom_id res chain seq x y z
N MET A 1 -1.11 18.80 -21.33
CA MET A 1 -1.42 20.25 -21.46
C MET A 1 -2.94 20.43 -21.40
N LYS A 2 -3.39 21.51 -20.74
CA LYS A 2 -4.75 21.83 -20.25
C LYS A 2 -5.96 21.61 -21.18
N LEU A 3 -7.09 21.35 -20.50
CA LEU A 3 -8.53 21.68 -20.72
C LEU A 3 -9.37 20.38 -20.68
N LYS A 4 -10.48 20.19 -19.94
CA LYS A 4 -11.35 21.03 -19.10
C LYS A 4 -12.36 20.11 -18.35
N LEU A 5 -12.87 20.62 -17.24
CA LEU A 5 -13.93 20.15 -16.34
C LEU A 5 -15.25 19.57 -16.94
N LEU A 6 -15.76 18.51 -16.25
CA LEU A 6 -17.14 18.20 -15.77
C LEU A 6 -18.35 18.11 -16.75
N PRO A 7 -19.54 17.57 -16.34
CA PRO A 7 -19.93 16.57 -15.29
C PRO A 7 -21.00 15.54 -15.77
N VAL A 8 -21.41 14.57 -14.92
CA VAL A 8 -22.82 14.35 -14.46
C VAL A 8 -22.94 13.10 -13.56
N PHE A 9 -23.77 13.30 -12.54
CA PHE A 9 -24.03 12.55 -11.31
C PHE A 9 -25.03 11.38 -11.44
N ALA A 10 -24.79 10.35 -10.62
CA ALA A 10 -25.72 9.56 -9.81
C ALA A 10 -26.91 8.78 -10.42
N LEU A 11 -26.97 7.49 -10.07
CA LEU A 11 -28.18 6.93 -9.47
C LEU A 11 -27.80 5.98 -8.31
N ALA A 12 -28.46 6.25 -7.18
CA ALA A 12 -28.19 5.68 -5.88
C ALA A 12 -29.19 4.57 -5.51
N LEU A 13 -28.73 3.73 -4.58
CA LEU A 13 -29.44 3.06 -3.48
C LEU A 13 -30.43 1.93 -3.80
N ALA A 14 -30.01 0.72 -3.41
CA ALA A 14 -30.57 -0.12 -2.34
C ALA A 14 -30.32 -1.61 -2.72
N LEU A 15 -29.64 -2.44 -1.92
CA LEU A 15 -30.11 -2.99 -0.65
C LEU A 15 -28.94 -3.55 0.20
N CYS A 16 -28.88 -3.09 1.45
CA CYS A 16 -28.21 -3.51 2.71
C CYS A 16 -27.65 -4.95 2.77
N PHE A 17 -26.52 -5.31 3.40
CA PHE A 17 -25.76 -4.85 4.58
C PHE A 17 -24.25 -5.07 4.26
N SER A 18 -23.33 -4.10 4.33
CA SER A 18 -22.78 -3.48 5.53
C SER A 18 -22.34 -2.06 5.19
N CYS A 19 -23.12 -1.06 5.58
CA CYS A 19 -22.53 0.22 5.98
C CYS A 19 -22.02 -0.04 7.38
N SER A 20 -20.75 -0.38 7.51
CA SER A 20 -20.04 0.03 8.71
C SER A 20 -19.70 1.50 8.49
N ASP A 21 -20.12 2.37 9.40
CA ASP A 21 -19.58 3.73 9.56
C ASP A 21 -18.14 3.66 10.11
N ASP A 22 -17.46 2.52 9.93
CA ASP A 22 -16.27 2.13 10.64
C ASP A 22 -15.06 2.57 9.83
N SER A 23 -14.19 3.30 10.50
CA SER A 23 -12.91 3.74 9.98
C SER A 23 -12.04 2.53 9.55
N ASN A 24 -11.01 2.72 8.73
CA ASN A 24 -10.03 1.65 8.43
C ASN A 24 -9.42 1.11 9.73
N SER A 25 -9.36 1.93 10.78
CA SER A 25 -8.93 1.50 12.10
C SER A 25 -9.92 0.53 12.77
N ASP A 26 -11.22 0.82 12.72
CA ASP A 26 -12.27 0.03 13.36
C ASP A 26 -12.52 -1.28 12.59
N SER A 27 -12.59 -1.21 11.26
CA SER A 27 -12.77 -2.40 10.40
C SER A 27 -11.61 -3.38 10.54
N PHE A 28 -10.36 -2.90 10.61
CA PHE A 28 -9.23 -3.79 10.87
C PHE A 28 -9.32 -4.47 12.23
N ILE A 29 -9.69 -3.75 13.30
CA ILE A 29 -9.74 -4.34 14.65
C ILE A 29 -10.91 -5.32 14.78
N ASP A 30 -12.07 -5.01 14.19
CA ASP A 30 -13.26 -5.84 14.22
C ASP A 30 -13.07 -7.16 13.45
N ASP A 31 -12.39 -7.10 12.29
CA ASP A 31 -12.04 -8.29 11.50
C ASP A 31 -10.91 -9.12 12.14
N ASN A 32 -10.23 -8.56 13.14
CA ASN A 32 -9.07 -9.16 13.78
C ASN A 32 -9.16 -9.13 15.32
N PRO A 33 -10.20 -9.75 15.91
CA PRO A 33 -10.43 -9.70 17.35
C PRO A 33 -9.26 -10.35 18.10
N GLY A 34 -8.63 -9.56 18.97
CA GLY A 34 -7.45 -9.99 19.74
C GLY A 34 -6.11 -9.70 19.08
N ALA A 35 -6.07 -8.89 18.02
CA ALA A 35 -4.83 -8.34 17.48
C ALA A 35 -4.04 -7.62 18.59
N VAL A 36 -2.80 -8.05 18.79
CA VAL A 36 -1.86 -7.42 19.73
C VAL A 36 -1.02 -6.43 18.95
N SER A 37 -0.96 -5.18 19.38
CA SER A 37 -0.11 -4.17 18.74
C SER A 37 1.38 -4.57 18.79
N GLN A 38 2.00 -4.73 17.63
CA GLN A 38 3.45 -4.84 17.49
C GLN A 38 3.96 -3.82 16.48
N LEU A 39 4.84 -2.93 16.94
CA LEU A 39 5.37 -1.83 16.13
C LEU A 39 6.71 -2.26 15.53
N ILE A 40 6.83 -2.24 14.20
CA ILE A 40 8.08 -2.53 13.51
C ILE A 40 9.10 -1.43 13.81
N SER A 41 10.27 -1.78 14.33
CA SER A 41 11.40 -0.87 14.54
C SER A 41 12.42 -0.95 13.39
N SER A 42 12.53 -2.10 12.73
CA SER A 42 13.32 -2.20 11.50
C SER A 42 12.88 -3.34 10.59
N ILE A 43 13.19 -3.18 9.30
CA ILE A 43 13.09 -4.22 8.28
C ILE A 43 14.42 -4.24 7.54
N SER A 44 15.14 -5.34 7.62
CA SER A 44 16.33 -5.58 6.81
C SER A 44 15.94 -6.39 5.59
N VAL A 45 16.30 -5.90 4.41
CA VAL A 45 16.11 -6.58 3.12
C VAL A 45 17.47 -6.93 2.57
N VAL A 46 17.67 -8.21 2.25
CA VAL A 46 18.90 -8.75 1.72
C VAL A 46 18.62 -9.48 0.41
N SER A 47 19.17 -8.99 -0.69
CA SER A 47 19.11 -9.64 -2.00
C SER A 47 20.06 -10.83 -2.04
N ALA A 48 19.60 -11.95 -2.59
CA ALA A 48 20.45 -13.11 -2.84
C ALA A 48 21.35 -12.91 -4.08
N GLN A 49 20.95 -12.01 -4.98
CA GLN A 49 21.58 -11.78 -6.27
C GLN A 49 22.56 -10.61 -6.23
N ASP A 50 22.18 -9.47 -5.64
CA ASP A 50 23.00 -8.26 -5.62
C ASP A 50 23.00 -7.56 -4.26
N PRO A 51 24.12 -7.59 -3.50
CA PRO A 51 24.25 -6.88 -2.24
C PRO A 51 24.05 -5.37 -2.31
N SER A 52 24.13 -4.75 -3.50
CA SER A 52 23.86 -3.32 -3.68
C SER A 52 22.38 -2.95 -3.46
N GLU A 53 21.48 -3.93 -3.57
CA GLU A 53 20.04 -3.78 -3.34
C GLU A 53 19.67 -3.91 -1.86
N ASN A 54 20.63 -4.35 -1.02
CA ASN A 54 20.43 -4.49 0.41
C ASN A 54 20.09 -3.15 1.03
N ARG A 55 19.01 -3.12 1.79
CA ARG A 55 18.52 -1.91 2.45
C ARG A 55 18.01 -2.25 3.84
N THR A 56 18.09 -1.29 4.74
CA THR A 56 17.50 -1.43 6.07
C THR A 56 16.63 -0.23 6.36
N ILE A 57 15.34 -0.50 6.46
CA ILE A 57 14.36 0.50 6.89
C ILE A 57 14.37 0.52 8.41
N THR A 58 14.52 1.69 9.00
CA THR A 58 14.49 1.92 10.45
C THR A 58 13.38 2.89 10.78
N VAL A 59 12.57 2.56 11.79
CA VAL A 59 11.46 3.37 12.28
C VAL A 59 11.77 3.80 13.71
N SER A 60 11.76 5.11 13.94
CA SER A 60 12.00 5.70 15.26
C SER A 60 10.70 6.15 15.89
N TYR A 61 10.62 6.07 17.22
CA TYR A 61 9.40 6.37 17.99
C TYR A 61 9.67 7.36 19.12
N ASP A 62 8.67 8.15 19.49
CA ASP A 62 8.69 8.95 20.72
C ASP A 62 8.24 8.13 21.95
N ALA A 63 8.22 8.78 23.12
CA ALA A 63 7.81 8.14 24.38
C ALA A 63 6.31 7.75 24.43
N ALA A 64 5.50 8.23 23.50
CA ALA A 64 4.10 7.86 23.33
C ALA A 64 3.91 6.81 22.23
N ASN A 65 5.00 6.22 21.72
CA ASN A 65 5.03 5.26 20.62
C ASN A 65 4.51 5.82 19.29
N ARG A 66 4.59 7.13 19.06
CA ARG A 66 4.32 7.73 17.74
C ARG A 66 5.58 7.71 16.88
N VAL A 67 5.43 7.44 15.59
CA VAL A 67 6.58 7.43 14.66
C VAL A 67 7.15 8.83 14.53
N THR A 68 8.43 9.02 14.78
CA THR A 68 9.10 10.32 14.63
C THR A 68 9.92 10.41 13.35
N SER A 69 10.42 9.27 12.87
CA SER A 69 11.11 9.19 11.59
C SER A 69 11.12 7.79 11.00
N VAL A 70 11.26 7.73 9.69
CA VAL A 70 11.54 6.52 8.92
C VAL A 70 12.73 6.80 8.01
N THR A 71 13.72 5.92 7.97
CA THR A 71 14.88 6.03 7.08
C THR A 71 15.24 4.69 6.48
N ASP A 72 15.69 4.68 5.22
CA ASP A 72 16.26 3.50 4.55
C ASP A 72 17.81 3.51 4.54
N GLY A 73 18.42 4.49 5.23
CA GLY A 73 19.86 4.75 5.23
C GLY A 73 20.34 5.74 4.18
N VAL A 74 19.49 6.10 3.21
CA VAL A 74 19.75 7.10 2.17
C VAL A 74 18.90 8.34 2.41
N GLU A 75 17.58 8.15 2.51
CA GLU A 75 16.61 9.19 2.77
C GLU A 75 16.02 9.05 4.17
N THR A 76 15.48 10.14 4.69
CA THR A 76 14.81 10.15 6.01
C THR A 76 13.57 11.00 5.92
N GLY A 77 12.42 10.37 6.17
CA GLY A 77 11.16 11.05 6.46
C GLY A 77 11.06 11.37 7.94
N VAL A 78 10.74 12.62 8.29
CA VAL A 78 10.55 13.09 9.67
C VAL A 78 9.09 13.50 9.84
N PHE A 79 8.47 13.04 10.92
CA PHE A 79 7.05 13.19 11.19
C PHE A 79 6.85 14.22 12.31
N ALA A 80 6.02 15.22 12.05
CA ALA A 80 5.72 16.29 13.00
C ALA A 80 4.23 16.31 13.33
N TYR A 81 3.93 16.36 14.63
CA TYR A 81 2.57 16.25 15.16
C TYR A 81 2.10 17.57 15.76
N GLU A 82 0.83 17.90 15.56
CA GLU A 82 0.16 19.03 16.18
C GLU A 82 -1.12 18.55 16.87
N ASN A 83 -1.32 18.93 18.14
CA ASN A 83 -2.46 18.49 18.98
C ASN A 83 -2.66 16.97 19.15
N GLY A 84 -1.71 16.16 18.71
CA GLY A 84 -1.78 14.69 18.78
C GLY A 84 -1.74 14.04 17.40
N ASP A 85 -2.16 14.78 16.37
CA ASP A 85 -2.35 14.28 15.01
C ASP A 85 -1.14 14.59 14.12
N LEU A 86 -0.91 13.76 13.10
CA LEU A 86 0.16 14.02 12.14
C LEU A 86 -0.18 15.28 11.32
N ALA A 87 0.69 16.28 11.38
CA ALA A 87 0.48 17.56 10.71
C ALA A 87 1.39 17.73 9.49
N ASN A 88 2.65 17.29 9.58
CA ASN A 88 3.62 17.45 8.49
C ASN A 88 4.57 16.25 8.40
N VAL A 89 4.98 15.93 7.18
CA VAL A 89 6.07 15.00 6.88
C VAL A 89 7.15 15.75 6.11
N GLN A 90 8.38 15.72 6.61
CA GLN A 90 9.53 16.29 5.92
C GLN A 90 10.36 15.16 5.31
N SER A 91 10.68 15.25 4.01
CA SER A 91 11.67 14.39 3.36
C SER A 91 12.73 15.27 2.69
N GLY A 92 13.96 15.22 3.22
CA GLY A 92 15.03 16.10 2.75
C GLY A 92 14.68 17.59 2.89
N PRO A 93 14.80 18.41 1.82
CA PRO A 93 14.45 19.83 1.85
C PRO A 93 12.94 20.08 1.75
N ASP A 94 12.17 19.07 1.35
CA ASP A 94 10.75 19.21 1.06
C ASP A 94 9.93 18.93 2.34
N VAL A 95 9.00 19.82 2.64
CA VAL A 95 8.04 19.67 3.73
C VAL A 95 6.66 19.56 3.13
N PHE A 96 5.94 18.54 3.55
CA PHE A 96 4.62 18.22 3.08
C PHE A 96 3.62 18.32 4.23
N SER A 97 2.57 19.12 4.05
CA SER A 97 1.51 19.25 5.06
C SER A 97 0.39 18.23 4.79
N VAL A 98 -0.12 17.61 5.85
CA VAL A 98 -1.25 16.69 5.75
C VAL A 98 -2.51 17.41 5.26
N ASP A 99 -2.70 18.67 5.62
CA ASP A 99 -3.85 19.46 5.15
C ASP A 99 -3.83 19.66 3.62
N GLU A 100 -2.63 19.77 3.04
CA GLU A 100 -2.47 19.90 1.58
C GLU A 100 -2.93 18.64 0.84
N LEU A 101 -2.93 17.45 1.47
CA LEU A 101 -3.46 16.21 0.87
C LEU A 101 -4.94 16.34 0.50
N TYR A 102 -5.72 17.07 1.31
CA TYR A 102 -7.16 17.19 1.12
C TYR A 102 -7.55 18.31 0.16
N GLU A 103 -6.64 19.27 -0.06
CA GLU A 103 -6.91 20.48 -0.84
C GLU A 103 -6.41 20.40 -2.29
N ALA A 104 -5.42 19.55 -2.57
CA ALA A 104 -4.83 19.46 -3.90
C ALA A 104 -5.65 18.56 -4.85
N PRO A 105 -6.01 19.04 -6.06
CA PRO A 105 -6.45 18.15 -7.12
C PRO A 105 -5.23 17.40 -7.64
N TYR A 106 -4.90 16.30 -6.99
CA TYR A 106 -3.91 15.37 -7.53
C TYR A 106 -4.49 14.73 -8.78
N ASP A 107 -3.75 14.81 -9.88
CA ASP A 107 -4.01 14.02 -11.08
C ASP A 107 -3.60 12.57 -10.78
N ALA A 108 -4.42 11.84 -10.03
CA ALA A 108 -4.19 10.43 -9.70
C ALA A 108 -4.65 9.48 -10.82
N PHE A 109 -4.87 10.00 -12.04
CA PHE A 109 -5.42 9.24 -13.16
C PHE A 109 -4.38 8.40 -13.91
N GLU A 110 -3.25 8.11 -13.28
CA GLU A 110 -2.45 6.91 -13.54
C GLU A 110 -2.32 6.23 -12.17
N THR A 111 -3.11 5.23 -11.81
CA THR A 111 -2.86 3.84 -12.21
C THR A 111 -3.87 2.94 -11.48
N GLY A 112 -4.81 2.36 -12.24
CA GLY A 112 -5.61 1.21 -11.81
C GLY A 112 -6.80 1.40 -10.86
N GLU A 113 -7.57 0.32 -10.70
CA GLU A 113 -8.73 0.21 -9.80
C GLU A 113 -8.81 -1.19 -9.18
N VAL A 114 -9.39 -1.28 -7.98
CA VAL A 114 -9.74 -2.57 -7.37
C VAL A 114 -11.03 -3.08 -8.01
N LEU A 115 -10.97 -4.23 -8.67
CA LEU A 115 -12.13 -4.85 -9.30
C LEU A 115 -12.94 -5.68 -8.31
N THR A 116 -12.27 -6.41 -7.42
CA THR A 116 -12.93 -7.26 -6.42
C THR A 116 -12.16 -7.35 -5.12
N TYR A 117 -12.91 -7.52 -4.02
CA TYR A 117 -12.42 -7.77 -2.68
C TYR A 117 -12.80 -9.19 -2.22
N ASN A 118 -12.02 -9.77 -1.30
CA ASN A 118 -12.43 -10.97 -0.58
C ASN A 118 -13.38 -10.65 0.59
N THR A 119 -13.77 -11.69 1.35
CA THR A 119 -14.68 -11.55 2.50
C THR A 119 -14.10 -10.76 3.67
N ASP A 120 -12.77 -10.65 3.74
CA ASP A 120 -12.02 -9.96 4.81
C ASP A 120 -11.65 -8.53 4.38
N GLY A 121 -12.31 -8.01 3.32
CA GLY A 121 -12.11 -6.66 2.81
C GLY A 121 -10.79 -6.42 2.07
N ASN A 122 -10.02 -7.46 1.75
CA ASN A 122 -8.74 -7.30 1.05
C ASN A 122 -8.93 -7.27 -0.47
N PRO A 123 -8.21 -6.40 -1.20
CA PRO A 123 -8.28 -6.36 -2.67
C PRO A 123 -7.66 -7.63 -3.27
N VAL A 124 -8.40 -8.39 -4.06
CA VAL A 124 -7.91 -9.65 -4.65
C VAL A 124 -7.74 -9.62 -6.16
N LEU A 125 -8.33 -8.62 -6.83
CA LEU A 125 -8.15 -8.42 -8.26
C LEU A 125 -8.08 -6.93 -8.55
N LEU A 126 -7.02 -6.51 -9.21
CA LEU A 126 -6.77 -5.13 -9.63
C LEU A 126 -6.75 -5.04 -11.16
N SER A 127 -7.26 -3.94 -11.70
CA SER A 127 -6.87 -3.43 -13.01
C SER A 127 -5.79 -2.37 -12.80
N PHE A 128 -4.79 -2.31 -13.66
CA PHE A 128 -3.84 -1.18 -13.69
C PHE A 128 -3.40 -0.90 -15.12
N PHE A 129 -2.88 0.31 -15.34
CA PHE A 129 -2.51 0.79 -16.66
C PHE A 129 -1.04 1.18 -16.66
N GLU A 130 -0.31 0.72 -17.66
CA GLU A 130 1.08 1.14 -17.90
C GLU A 130 1.19 1.81 -19.27
N THR A 131 2.14 2.73 -19.38
CA THR A 131 2.48 3.36 -20.66
C THR A 131 3.63 2.60 -21.27
N GLU A 132 3.40 2.02 -22.44
CA GLU A 132 4.36 1.22 -23.18
C GLU A 132 4.67 1.83 -24.53
N PHE A 133 5.88 1.59 -25.01
CA PHE A 133 6.28 2.04 -26.34
C PHE A 133 5.91 0.99 -27.39
N ASP A 134 4.95 1.31 -28.25
CA ASP A 134 4.62 0.49 -29.42
C ASP A 134 5.64 0.77 -30.53
N TRP A 135 6.47 -0.23 -30.83
CA TRP A 135 7.51 -0.15 -31.86
C TRP A 135 6.98 -0.13 -33.29
N ASP A 136 5.78 -0.67 -33.53
CA ASP A 136 5.15 -0.68 -34.85
C ASP A 136 4.57 0.69 -35.20
N THR A 137 3.97 1.38 -34.22
CA THR A 137 3.40 2.71 -34.41
C THR A 137 4.33 3.86 -34.00
N ASN A 138 5.43 3.56 -33.31
CA ASN A 138 6.43 4.49 -32.77
C ASN A 138 5.76 5.56 -31.87
N MET A 139 4.84 5.13 -31.02
CA MET A 139 4.09 5.96 -30.07
C MET A 139 3.94 5.24 -28.74
N ASP A 140 3.83 6.03 -27.67
CA ASP A 140 3.43 5.53 -26.37
C ASP A 140 1.94 5.17 -26.39
N VAL A 141 1.61 3.97 -25.93
CA VAL A 141 0.26 3.44 -25.79
C VAL A 141 0.01 3.07 -24.33
N THR A 142 -1.21 3.28 -23.86
CA THR A 142 -1.62 2.83 -22.54
C THR A 142 -2.16 1.41 -22.64
N VAL A 143 -1.52 0.48 -21.94
CA VAL A 143 -1.90 -0.93 -21.89
C VAL A 143 -2.50 -1.23 -20.53
N GLU A 144 -3.55 -2.06 -20.52
CA GLU A 144 -4.24 -2.47 -19.29
C GLU A 144 -3.79 -3.87 -18.86
N TYR A 145 -3.52 -4.02 -17.57
CA TYR A 145 -3.05 -5.23 -16.93
C TYR A 145 -3.94 -5.65 -15.76
N ARG A 146 -3.69 -6.87 -15.26
CA ARG A 146 -4.37 -7.43 -14.09
C ARG A 146 -3.36 -7.88 -13.05
N ALA A 147 -3.68 -7.64 -11.78
CA ALA A 147 -2.96 -8.25 -10.65
C ALA A 147 -3.95 -9.04 -9.80
N GLU A 148 -3.69 -10.33 -9.62
CA GLU A 148 -4.40 -11.22 -8.71
C GLU A 148 -3.61 -11.32 -7.40
N ILE A 149 -4.27 -11.10 -6.26
CA ILE A 149 -3.61 -11.09 -4.95
C ILE A 149 -4.20 -12.21 -4.07
N GLU A 150 -3.32 -13.06 -3.55
CA GLU A 150 -3.64 -14.04 -2.53
C GLU A 150 -3.09 -13.60 -1.18
N TYR A 151 -3.84 -13.88 -0.12
CA TYR A 151 -3.49 -13.51 1.25
C TYR A 151 -3.29 -14.74 2.14
N GLU A 152 -2.46 -14.60 3.16
CA GLU A 152 -2.45 -15.49 4.31
C GLU A 152 -3.57 -15.12 5.31
N THR A 153 -3.74 -15.93 6.35
CA THR A 153 -4.73 -15.65 7.40
C THR A 153 -4.22 -14.65 8.45
N GLN A 154 -2.91 -14.45 8.50
CA GLN A 154 -2.18 -13.61 9.44
C GLN A 154 -2.34 -12.13 9.11
N LEU A 155 -2.22 -11.28 10.14
CA LEU A 155 -2.40 -9.84 10.04
C LEU A 155 -1.34 -9.20 9.16
N ASN A 156 -1.72 -8.12 8.48
CA ASN A 156 -0.77 -7.19 7.91
C ASN A 156 0.11 -6.57 9.03
N PRO A 157 1.43 -6.82 9.06
CA PRO A 157 2.33 -6.42 10.14
C PRO A 157 2.59 -4.91 10.15
N TYR A 158 2.27 -4.21 9.07
CA TYR A 158 2.51 -2.78 8.94
C TYR A 158 1.40 -1.95 9.58
N PHE A 159 0.23 -2.54 9.84
CA PHE A 159 -0.96 -1.82 10.33
C PHE A 159 -0.66 -0.94 11.53
N PHE A 160 -0.16 -1.51 12.64
CA PHE A 160 0.06 -0.75 13.87
C PHE A 160 1.19 0.28 13.74
N THR A 161 2.20 0.03 12.91
CA THR A 161 3.25 1.02 12.63
C THR A 161 2.71 2.19 11.80
N ILE A 162 1.87 1.94 10.80
CA ILE A 162 1.22 2.99 10.00
C ILE A 162 0.22 3.76 10.86
N GLN A 163 -0.50 3.09 11.76
CA GLN A 163 -1.37 3.73 12.74
C GLN A 163 -0.57 4.63 13.68
N ALA A 164 0.55 4.15 14.23
CA ALA A 164 1.46 4.94 15.07
C ALA A 164 2.09 6.13 14.32
N ALA A 165 2.14 6.08 12.99
CA ALA A 165 2.55 7.21 12.16
C ALA A 165 1.44 8.25 11.94
N GLY A 166 0.17 7.92 12.21
CA GLY A 166 -1.00 8.73 11.87
C GLY A 166 -1.52 8.49 10.44
N GLY A 167 -0.99 7.49 9.73
CA GLY A 167 -1.38 7.18 8.35
C GLY A 167 -2.78 6.60 8.24
N ILE A 168 -3.23 5.81 9.23
CA ILE A 168 -4.58 5.26 9.27
C ILE A 168 -5.60 6.40 9.43
N ASP A 169 -5.37 7.32 10.36
CA ASP A 169 -6.26 8.47 10.59
C ASP A 169 -6.38 9.36 9.35
N ILE A 170 -5.30 9.51 8.57
CA ILE A 170 -5.33 10.23 7.29
C ILE A 170 -6.25 9.51 6.29
N MET A 171 -6.12 8.18 6.15
CA MET A 171 -6.98 7.40 5.26
C MET A 171 -8.45 7.41 5.71
N ASP A 172 -8.71 7.46 7.02
CA ASP A 172 -10.06 7.47 7.60
C ASP A 172 -10.76 8.83 7.40
N ASN A 173 -10.02 9.92 7.53
CA ASN A 173 -10.54 11.27 7.30
C ASN A 173 -10.95 11.52 5.84
N VAL A 174 -10.41 10.75 4.89
CA VAL A 174 -10.84 10.78 3.47
C VAL A 174 -12.25 10.22 3.32
N GLN A 175 -12.55 9.12 4.03
CA GLN A 175 -13.89 8.54 4.05
C GLN A 175 -14.89 9.46 4.76
N PHE A 176 -14.48 10.23 5.77
CA PHE A 176 -15.40 11.14 6.47
C PHE A 176 -15.68 12.46 5.73
N ASN A 177 -14.80 12.87 4.80
CA ASN A 177 -14.90 14.17 4.13
C ASN A 177 -15.53 14.13 2.72
N PHE A 178 -16.67 13.46 2.56
CA PHE A 178 -17.44 13.48 1.30
C PHE A 178 -18.10 14.84 0.98
N SER A 179 -18.04 15.81 1.90
CA SER A 179 -18.72 17.11 1.75
C SER A 179 -17.81 18.26 1.31
N ALA A 180 -16.48 18.15 1.44
CA ALA A 180 -15.57 19.26 1.13
C ALA A 180 -14.74 19.08 -0.15
N ASN A 181 -14.33 17.87 -0.55
CA ASN A 181 -13.56 17.71 -1.79
C ASN A 181 -13.58 16.27 -2.37
N PRO A 182 -14.35 15.97 -3.43
CA PRO A 182 -14.31 14.69 -4.13
C PRO A 182 -13.03 14.44 -4.96
N ASN A 183 -11.96 15.22 -4.75
CA ASN A 183 -10.75 15.24 -5.59
C ASN A 183 -9.45 14.88 -4.84
N ALA A 184 -9.49 14.04 -3.81
CA ALA A 184 -8.28 13.42 -3.20
C ALA A 184 -8.10 11.93 -3.61
N PRO A 185 -8.03 11.58 -4.91
CA PRO A 185 -8.08 10.20 -5.38
C PRO A 185 -6.91 9.31 -4.92
N GLN A 186 -5.74 9.87 -4.60
CA GLN A 186 -4.59 9.10 -4.11
C GLN A 186 -4.85 8.48 -2.72
N LEU A 187 -5.49 9.23 -1.83
CA LEU A 187 -5.81 8.72 -0.50
C LEU A 187 -6.98 7.72 -0.54
N VAL A 188 -7.94 7.93 -1.44
CA VAL A 188 -9.00 6.96 -1.72
C VAL A 188 -8.40 5.65 -2.23
N GLN A 189 -7.45 5.71 -3.16
CA GLN A 189 -6.74 4.54 -3.68
C GLN A 189 -5.87 3.87 -2.61
N ALA A 190 -5.13 4.63 -1.80
CA ALA A 190 -4.32 4.08 -0.71
C ALA A 190 -5.18 3.33 0.31
N SER A 191 -6.32 3.90 0.72
CA SER A 191 -7.30 3.22 1.59
C SER A 191 -7.87 1.98 0.92
N ALA A 192 -8.22 2.06 -0.37
CA ALA A 192 -8.79 0.94 -1.12
C ALA A 192 -7.81 -0.24 -1.33
N LEU A 193 -6.50 0.02 -1.33
CA LEU A 193 -5.45 -0.97 -1.55
C LEU A 193 -4.85 -1.53 -0.25
N PHE A 194 -5.17 -0.96 0.91
CA PHE A 194 -4.54 -1.32 2.16
C PHE A 194 -5.12 -2.62 2.75
N PRO A 195 -4.37 -3.73 2.78
CA PRO A 195 -4.93 -5.00 3.20
C PRO A 195 -4.92 -5.18 4.72
N SER A 196 -5.91 -5.89 5.24
CA SER A 196 -5.96 -6.36 6.64
C SER A 196 -5.07 -7.60 6.87
N LYS A 197 -4.74 -8.34 5.80
CA LYS A 197 -3.96 -9.59 5.87
C LYS A 197 -2.61 -9.49 5.16
N ASN A 198 -1.71 -10.41 5.50
CA ASN A 198 -0.43 -10.56 4.82
C ASN A 198 -0.61 -11.04 3.38
N ILE A 199 0.05 -10.37 2.45
CA ILE A 199 0.10 -10.81 1.04
C ILE A 199 0.95 -12.07 0.97
N LYS A 200 0.36 -13.14 0.44
CA LYS A 200 1.04 -14.40 0.18
C LYS A 200 1.61 -14.45 -1.23
N LYS A 201 0.82 -13.98 -2.21
CA LYS A 201 1.19 -14.04 -3.62
C LYS A 201 0.55 -12.90 -4.39
N ILE A 202 1.26 -12.38 -5.39
CA ILE A 202 0.71 -11.53 -6.45
C ILE A 202 1.05 -12.18 -7.78
N THR A 203 0.07 -12.31 -8.67
CA THR A 203 0.27 -12.74 -10.06
C THR A 203 -0.17 -11.62 -10.99
N TYR A 204 0.78 -11.13 -11.79
CA TYR A 204 0.56 -10.12 -12.80
C TYR A 204 0.26 -10.78 -14.15
N ARG A 205 -0.77 -10.28 -14.85
CA ARG A 205 -1.25 -10.84 -16.11
C ARG A 205 -1.63 -9.78 -17.12
N GLU A 206 -1.54 -10.16 -18.39
CA GLU A 206 -2.27 -9.51 -19.48
C GLU A 206 -3.78 -9.80 -19.39
N LEU A 207 -4.58 -9.05 -20.16
CA LEU A 207 -6.03 -9.27 -20.24
C LEU A 207 -6.42 -10.62 -20.85
N ASP A 208 -5.54 -11.25 -21.62
CA ASP A 208 -5.77 -12.57 -22.22
C ASP A 208 -5.46 -13.74 -21.24
N GLY A 209 -4.90 -13.42 -20.07
CA GLY A 209 -4.55 -14.36 -19.01
C GLY A 209 -3.08 -14.79 -18.98
N THR A 210 -2.25 -14.36 -19.93
CA THR A 210 -0.80 -14.59 -19.94
C THR A 210 -0.17 -14.04 -18.67
N VAL A 211 0.66 -14.85 -17.99
CA VAL A 211 1.36 -14.44 -16.76
C VAL A 211 2.63 -13.70 -17.12
N LEU A 212 2.79 -12.50 -16.58
CA LEU A 212 3.95 -11.64 -16.80
C LEU A 212 4.95 -11.73 -15.65
N ALA A 213 4.44 -11.77 -14.42
CA ALA A 213 5.28 -11.88 -13.24
C ALA A 213 4.52 -12.50 -12.07
N GLU A 214 5.26 -13.09 -11.15
CA GLU A 214 4.75 -13.58 -9.86
C GLU A 214 5.65 -13.13 -8.72
N LEU A 215 5.05 -12.58 -7.67
CA LEU A 215 5.68 -12.37 -6.37
C LEU A 215 5.09 -13.38 -5.39
N SER A 216 5.92 -14.15 -4.70
CA SER A 216 5.51 -15.05 -3.62
C SER A 216 6.26 -14.72 -2.33
N MET A 217 5.55 -14.80 -1.21
CA MET A 217 6.07 -14.50 0.12
C MET A 217 5.96 -15.72 1.04
N ASP A 218 7.09 -16.13 1.62
CA ASP A 218 7.17 -17.21 2.60
C ASP A 218 7.57 -16.65 3.97
N TYR A 219 6.64 -16.62 4.92
CA TYR A 219 6.85 -15.98 6.23
C TYR A 219 7.18 -16.97 7.34
N VAL A 220 7.96 -16.50 8.32
CA VAL A 220 8.14 -17.14 9.63
C VAL A 220 7.61 -16.19 10.69
N TYR A 221 6.76 -16.70 11.58
CA TYR A 221 6.02 -15.91 12.54
C TYR A 221 6.52 -16.09 13.99
N ASN A 222 6.36 -15.05 14.80
CA ASN A 222 6.49 -15.14 16.26
C ASN A 222 5.21 -15.68 16.91
N ALA A 223 5.22 -15.80 18.23
CA ALA A 223 4.09 -16.32 19.02
C ALA A 223 2.81 -15.47 18.94
N ASN A 224 2.91 -14.21 18.52
CA ASN A 224 1.77 -13.31 18.32
C ASN A 224 1.32 -13.26 16.85
N ASN A 225 1.80 -14.17 16.00
CA ASN A 225 1.51 -14.24 14.56
C ASN A 225 1.99 -13.01 13.76
N TYR A 226 3.08 -12.37 14.19
CA TYR A 226 3.78 -11.35 13.41
C TYR A 226 5.04 -11.91 12.75
N PRO A 227 5.33 -11.56 11.49
CA PRO A 227 6.47 -12.10 10.77
C PRO A 227 7.77 -11.62 11.42
N THR A 228 8.68 -12.55 11.74
CA THR A 228 10.05 -12.24 12.16
C THR A 228 11.02 -12.27 10.99
N SER A 229 10.68 -13.05 9.97
CA SER A 229 11.40 -13.09 8.70
C SER A 229 10.49 -13.49 7.56
N ALA A 230 10.86 -13.16 6.34
CA ALA A 230 10.22 -13.65 5.13
C ALA A 230 11.24 -13.92 4.01
N THR A 231 10.88 -14.77 3.07
CA THR A 231 11.53 -14.85 1.77
C THR A 231 10.56 -14.38 0.70
N ALA A 232 10.93 -13.33 -0.02
CA ALA A 232 10.22 -12.86 -1.19
C ALA A 232 10.90 -13.44 -2.45
N THR A 233 10.13 -14.14 -3.27
CA THR A 233 10.58 -14.64 -4.57
C THR A 233 9.78 -13.95 -5.65
N SER A 234 10.44 -13.17 -6.50
CA SER A 234 9.84 -12.55 -7.68
C SER A 234 10.35 -13.24 -8.92
N THR A 235 9.45 -13.68 -9.79
CA THR A 235 9.79 -14.25 -11.09
C THR A 235 9.10 -13.43 -12.17
N GLU A 236 9.89 -12.88 -13.09
CA GLU A 236 9.42 -12.25 -14.32
C GLU A 236 9.53 -13.27 -15.44
N PHE A 237 8.44 -13.46 -16.20
CA PHE A 237 8.36 -14.41 -17.30
C PHE A 237 8.57 -13.67 -18.60
N ASP A 238 9.59 -14.08 -19.36
CA ASP A 238 9.92 -13.48 -20.65
C ASP A 238 10.15 -14.60 -21.68
N ASP A 239 9.36 -14.58 -22.74
CA ASP A 239 9.41 -15.61 -23.80
C ASP A 239 10.68 -15.55 -24.66
N PHE A 240 11.39 -14.42 -24.67
CA PHE A 240 12.56 -14.16 -25.50
C PHE A 240 13.87 -14.31 -24.74
N ASP A 241 13.97 -13.65 -23.59
CA ASP A 241 15.19 -13.60 -22.77
C ASP A 241 15.22 -14.68 -21.67
N GLY A 242 14.08 -15.34 -21.44
CA GLY A 242 13.88 -16.38 -20.44
C GLY A 242 13.56 -15.81 -19.05
N ASP A 243 12.95 -16.65 -18.23
CA ASP A 243 12.48 -16.24 -16.89
C ASP A 243 13.61 -15.71 -16.01
N THR A 244 13.39 -14.56 -15.40
CA THR A 244 14.30 -13.95 -14.42
C THR A 244 13.74 -14.11 -13.02
N THR A 245 14.55 -14.57 -12.07
CA THR A 245 14.12 -14.76 -10.67
C THR A 245 15.02 -14.01 -9.69
N SER A 246 14.38 -13.17 -8.87
CA SER A 246 14.98 -12.38 -7.80
C SER A 246 14.48 -12.87 -6.44
N ILE A 247 15.39 -13.01 -5.47
CA ILE A 247 15.07 -13.57 -4.15
C ILE A 247 15.59 -12.61 -3.08
N PHE A 248 14.69 -12.19 -2.19
CA PHE A 248 15.02 -11.31 -1.07
C PHE A 248 14.69 -11.98 0.25
N SER A 249 15.60 -11.89 1.21
CA SER A 249 15.35 -12.24 2.61
C SER A 249 15.00 -10.99 3.38
N LEU A 250 13.86 -11.01 4.07
CA LEU A 250 13.39 -9.94 4.94
C LEU A 250 13.54 -10.37 6.39
N THR A 251 14.03 -9.48 7.25
CA THR A 251 14.07 -9.67 8.70
C THR A 251 13.37 -8.51 9.38
N TYR A 252 12.38 -8.81 10.22
CA TYR A 252 11.57 -7.84 10.93
C TYR A 252 12.01 -7.77 12.39
N THR A 253 12.23 -6.55 12.87
CA THR A 253 12.44 -6.26 14.29
C THR A 253 11.29 -5.42 14.78
N TYR A 254 10.83 -5.72 16.00
CA TYR A 254 9.75 -5.00 16.66
C TYR A 254 10.28 -4.18 17.84
N LEU A 255 9.60 -3.08 18.13
CA LEU A 255 9.80 -2.29 19.34
C LEU A 255 9.55 -3.17 20.57
N GLN A 256 10.46 -3.11 21.55
CA GLN A 256 10.39 -3.88 22.80
C GLN A 256 9.52 -3.20 23.86
#